data_AF-A0A2M8P5J6-F1
#
_entry.id   AF-A0A2M8P5J6-F1
#
_cell.length_a   1.000
_cell.length_b   1.000
_cell.length_c   1.000
_cell.angle_alpha   90.00
_cell.angle_beta   90.00
_cell.angle_gamma   90.00
#
_symmetry.space_group_name_H-M   'P 1'
#
loop_
_entity.id
_entity.type
_entity.pdbx_description
1 polymer ?
#
loop_
_entity_poly.entity_id
_entity_poly.type
_entity_poly.pdbx_seq_one_letter_code
_entity_poly.pdbx_strand_id
1 'polypeptide(L)'
;RKNKNIDFIVIRENTEGEFVQVGSQIMPDTANGMGIDTSVFTRHGIERIAHFAFQLARKRRKKVHHITKSNTLIHSLTYWDRVIGEVAEQYPDVEHYKMYID
;
A
#
# COMPACT_ATOMS: atom_id res chain seq x y z
N ARG A 1 -11.32 -11.19 -29.41
CA ARG A 1 -10.89 -10.25 -28.35
C ARG A 1 -9.54 -9.68 -28.78
N LYS A 2 -9.43 -8.38 -29.07
CA LYS A 2 -8.13 -7.73 -29.38
C LYS A 2 -7.17 -8.03 -28.22
N ASN A 3 -5.98 -8.54 -28.51
CA ASN A 3 -4.90 -8.70 -27.54
C ASN A 3 -4.63 -7.33 -26.92
N LYS A 4 -5.13 -7.10 -25.70
CA LYS A 4 -4.75 -5.91 -24.93
C LYS A 4 -3.33 -6.16 -24.47
N ASN A 5 -2.40 -5.33 -24.92
CA ASN A 5 -1.04 -5.33 -24.40
C ASN A 5 -1.09 -5.04 -22.89
N ILE A 6 -0.62 -5.98 -22.08
CA ILE A 6 -0.47 -5.82 -20.65
C ILE A 6 0.97 -5.40 -20.40
N ASP A 7 1.16 -4.17 -19.96
CA ASP A 7 2.47 -3.64 -19.58
C ASP A 7 2.29 -2.73 -18.38
N PHE A 8 2.53 -3.23 -17.17
CA PHE A 8 2.57 -2.44 -15.95
C PHE A 8 3.56 -3.06 -14.96
N ILE A 9 3.90 -2.31 -13.92
CA ILE A 9 4.83 -2.75 -12.87
C ILE A 9 4.08 -2.71 -11.55
N VAL A 10 4.19 -3.78 -10.77
CA VAL A 10 3.76 -3.80 -9.37
C VAL A 10 4.97 -3.46 -8.50
N ILE A 11 4.81 -2.42 -7.69
CA ILE A 11 5.82 -2.01 -6.72
C ILE A 11 5.24 -2.33 -5.35
N ARG A 12 5.91 -3.22 -4.62
CA ARG A 12 5.43 -3.77 -3.35
C ARG A 12 6.34 -3.30 -2.23
N GLU A 13 5.76 -2.73 -1.18
CA GLU A 13 6.45 -2.51 0.10
C GLU A 13 6.82 -3.89 0.68
N ASN A 14 8.06 -4.06 1.15
CA ASN A 14 8.62 -5.38 1.44
C ASN A 14 9.31 -5.49 2.81
N THR A 15 9.09 -4.52 3.70
CA THR A 15 9.75 -4.48 5.01
C THR A 15 8.80 -4.28 6.19
N GLU A 16 7.55 -3.86 5.94
CA GLU A 16 6.54 -3.61 6.96
C GLU A 16 5.14 -4.03 6.47
N GLY A 17 4.09 -3.37 6.95
CA GLY A 17 2.70 -3.64 6.58
C GLY A 17 2.08 -4.77 7.38
N GLU A 18 1.28 -5.59 6.70
CA GLU A 18 0.52 -6.68 7.29
C GLU A 18 1.39 -7.86 7.75
N PHE A 19 2.65 -7.94 7.30
CA PHE A 19 3.51 -9.13 7.49
C PHE A 19 4.57 -8.97 8.59
N VAL A 20 4.41 -8.00 9.49
CA VAL A 20 5.38 -7.71 10.57
C VAL A 20 5.39 -8.71 11.74
N GLN A 21 4.62 -9.80 11.66
CA GLN A 21 4.52 -10.85 12.70
C GLN A 21 4.25 -10.30 14.12
N VAL A 22 3.54 -9.17 14.20
CA VAL A 22 3.11 -8.58 15.47
C VAL A 22 1.72 -9.08 15.77
N GLY A 23 1.62 -9.94 16.79
CA GLY A 23 0.37 -10.62 17.08
C GLY A 23 0.54 -11.71 18.11
N SER A 24 -0.56 -12.38 18.44
CA SER A 24 -0.55 -13.56 19.29
C SER A 24 -1.84 -14.38 19.13
N GLN A 25 -1.75 -15.65 19.49
CA GLN A 25 -2.92 -16.48 19.74
C GLN A 25 -3.20 -16.50 21.25
N ILE A 26 -4.47 -16.31 21.61
CA ILE A 26 -4.95 -16.31 22.98
C ILE A 26 -5.93 -17.48 23.11
N MET A 27 -5.69 -18.38 24.08
CA MET A 27 -6.49 -19.58 24.34
C MET A 27 -6.79 -20.44 23.06
N PRO A 28 -5.78 -20.79 22.25
CA PRO A 28 -5.97 -21.40 20.93
C PRO A 28 -6.75 -22.72 20.94
N ASP A 29 -6.68 -23.47 22.04
CA ASP A 29 -7.31 -24.79 22.18
C ASP A 29 -8.73 -24.74 22.77
N THR A 30 -9.36 -23.56 22.81
CA THR A 30 -10.68 -23.35 23.42
C THR A 30 -11.69 -22.72 22.45
N ALA A 31 -12.98 -22.90 22.71
CA ALA A 31 -14.05 -22.25 21.93
C ALA A 31 -14.02 -20.71 21.98
N ASN A 32 -13.34 -20.13 22.98
CA ASN A 32 -13.15 -18.68 23.13
C ASN A 32 -11.79 -18.20 22.58
N GLY A 33 -11.07 -19.06 21.86
CA GLY A 33 -9.76 -18.73 21.29
C GLY A 33 -9.83 -17.58 20.30
N MET A 34 -8.79 -16.75 20.26
CA MET A 34 -8.66 -15.64 19.31
C MET A 34 -7.23 -15.50 18.79
N GLY A 35 -7.11 -15.10 17.53
CA GLY A 35 -5.86 -14.65 16.92
C GLY A 35 -5.91 -13.14 16.73
N ILE A 36 -4.78 -12.48 17.03
CA ILE A 36 -4.62 -11.04 16.84
C ILE A 36 -3.42 -10.85 15.92
N ASP A 37 -3.62 -10.10 14.84
CA ASP A 37 -2.56 -9.63 13.96
C ASP A 37 -2.62 -8.11 13.87
N THR A 38 -1.46 -7.46 13.95
CA THR A 38 -1.32 -6.01 13.86
C THR A 38 -0.46 -5.66 12.66
N SER A 39 -1.02 -4.86 11.77
CA SER A 39 -0.25 -4.27 10.67
C SER A 39 0.47 -3.01 11.16
N VAL A 40 1.75 -2.86 10.80
CA VAL A 40 2.55 -1.69 11.16
C VAL A 40 3.00 -0.97 9.90
N PHE A 41 2.68 0.31 9.81
CA PHE A 41 3.04 1.17 8.69
C PHE A 41 3.77 2.38 9.24
N THR A 42 4.94 2.69 8.70
CA THR A 42 5.75 3.83 9.13
C THR A 42 5.81 4.89 8.05
N ARG A 43 5.91 6.16 8.45
CA ARG A 43 6.06 7.25 7.48
C ARG A 43 7.26 7.02 6.57
N HIS A 44 8.38 6.61 7.15
CA HIS A 44 9.61 6.35 6.41
C HIS A 44 9.45 5.23 5.37
N GLY A 45 8.82 4.11 5.74
CA GLY A 45 8.55 3.00 4.82
C GLY A 45 7.67 3.43 3.66
N ILE A 46 6.57 4.12 3.96
CA ILE A 46 5.61 4.61 2.97
C ILE A 46 6.25 5.63 2.03
N GLU A 47 6.95 6.64 2.54
CA GLU A 47 7.59 7.66 1.71
C GLU A 47 8.63 7.05 0.78
N ARG A 48 9.46 6.13 1.28
CA ARG A 48 10.50 5.46 0.49
C ARG A 48 9.92 4.73 -0.72
N ILE A 49 8.87 3.94 -0.52
CA ILE A 49 8.25 3.18 -1.61
C ILE A 49 7.45 4.09 -2.57
N ALA A 50 6.80 5.12 -2.04
CA ALA A 50 6.08 6.12 -2.84
C ALA A 50 7.04 6.89 -3.76
N HIS A 51 8.14 7.45 -3.21
CA HIS A 51 9.15 8.15 -4.00
C HIS A 51 9.73 7.25 -5.10
N PHE A 52 10.03 5.98 -4.79
CA PHE A 52 10.49 5.03 -5.80
C PHE A 52 9.45 4.85 -6.92
N ALA A 53 8.17 4.70 -6.58
CA ALA A 53 7.09 4.55 -7.55
C ALA A 53 6.93 5.77 -8.47
N PHE A 54 6.90 6.98 -7.91
CA PHE A 54 6.79 8.22 -8.68
C PHE A 54 8.02 8.47 -9.57
N GLN A 55 9.23 8.22 -9.07
CA GLN A 55 10.46 8.33 -9.86
C GLN A 55 10.50 7.33 -11.02
N LEU A 56 10.04 6.09 -10.81
CA LEU A 56 9.94 5.09 -11.87
C LEU A 56 8.86 5.49 -12.90
N ALA A 57 7.73 6.03 -12.44
CA ALA A 57 6.65 6.49 -13.31
C ALA A 57 7.11 7.63 -14.24
N ARG A 58 7.93 8.58 -13.77
CA ARG A 58 8.54 9.64 -14.60
C ARG A 58 9.35 9.09 -15.79
N LYS A 59 9.97 7.92 -15.64
CA LYS A 59 10.73 7.23 -16.70
C LYS A 59 9.85 6.36 -17.61
N ARG A 60 8.55 6.27 -17.31
CA ARG A 60 7.57 5.44 -18.04
C ARG A 60 6.43 6.32 -18.55
N ARG A 61 5.19 5.96 -18.22
CA ARG A 61 3.97 6.64 -18.70
C ARG A 61 3.46 7.72 -17.76
N LYS A 62 4.28 8.15 -16.79
CA LYS A 62 3.93 9.21 -15.81
C LYS A 62 2.58 8.95 -15.12
N LYS A 63 2.34 7.70 -14.72
CA LYS A 63 1.10 7.28 -14.05
C LYS A 63 1.39 6.35 -12.89
N VAL A 64 0.83 6.66 -11.72
CA VAL A 64 0.88 5.84 -10.51
C VAL A 64 -0.55 5.58 -10.03
N HIS A 65 -0.85 4.31 -9.73
CA HIS A 65 -2.03 3.95 -8.96
C HIS A 65 -1.52 3.39 -7.64
N HIS A 66 -1.94 3.99 -6.52
CA HIS A 66 -1.76 3.34 -5.23
C HIS A 66 -3.02 2.55 -4.91
N ILE A 67 -2.80 1.33 -4.42
CA ILE A 67 -3.86 0.41 -4.06
C ILE A 67 -4.04 0.46 -2.55
N THR A 68 -5.30 0.45 -2.11
CA THR A 68 -5.66 0.61 -0.70
C THR A 68 -6.92 -0.19 -0.36
N LYS A 69 -7.21 -0.30 0.93
CA LYS A 69 -8.51 -0.75 1.47
C LYS A 69 -8.85 0.12 2.69
N SER A 70 -8.58 1.41 2.58
CA SER A 70 -8.78 2.41 3.64
C SER A 70 -10.25 2.59 4.06
N ASN A 71 -11.20 2.02 3.32
CA ASN A 71 -12.59 1.87 3.74
C ASN A 71 -12.82 0.75 4.78
N THR A 72 -11.85 -0.15 4.97
CA THR A 72 -11.89 -1.24 5.96
C THR A 72 -10.78 -1.10 6.99
N LEU A 73 -9.53 -0.89 6.54
CA LEU A 73 -8.37 -0.69 7.40
C LEU A 73 -8.18 0.81 7.67
N ILE A 74 -9.06 1.37 8.50
CA ILE A 74 -9.24 2.82 8.65
C ILE A 74 -8.09 3.53 9.37
N HIS A 75 -7.17 2.82 10.01
CA HIS A 75 -6.03 3.43 10.70
C HIS A 75 -4.76 3.34 9.86
N SER A 76 -4.36 2.12 9.48
CA SER A 76 -3.16 1.88 8.69
C SER A 76 -3.28 2.43 7.27
N LEU A 77 -4.35 2.08 6.55
CA LEU A 77 -4.45 2.40 5.12
C LEU A 77 -4.97 3.82 4.85
N THR A 78 -5.64 4.48 5.79
CA THR A 78 -5.87 5.93 5.66
C THR A 78 -4.57 6.72 5.87
N TYR A 79 -3.67 6.24 6.74
CA TYR A 79 -2.34 6.81 6.91
C TYR A 79 -1.48 6.60 5.66
N TRP A 80 -1.51 5.40 5.07
CA TRP A 80 -0.95 5.09 3.75
C TRP A 80 -1.42 6.07 2.67
N ASP A 81 -2.75 6.23 2.51
CA ASP A 81 -3.35 7.15 1.54
C ASP A 81 -2.84 8.58 1.74
N ARG A 82 -2.82 9.05 2.99
CA ARG A 82 -2.39 10.41 3.36
C ARG A 82 -0.93 10.66 2.99
N VAL A 83 -0.01 9.78 3.42
CA VAL A 83 1.43 9.95 3.18
C VAL A 83 1.75 9.83 1.67
N ILE A 84 1.10 8.93 0.94
CA ILE A 84 1.28 8.85 -0.52
C ILE A 84 0.74 10.11 -1.22
N GLY A 85 -0.37 10.67 -0.75
CA GLY A 85 -0.88 11.95 -1.24
C GLY A 85 0.12 13.09 -1.05
N GLU A 86 0.70 13.22 0.13
CA GLU A 86 1.77 14.20 0.42
C GLU A 86 2.97 14.05 -0.52
N VAL A 87 3.39 12.80 -0.80
CA VAL A 87 4.47 12.53 -1.76
C VAL A 87 4.05 12.90 -3.19
N ALA A 88 2.82 12.61 -3.59
CA ALA A 88 2.31 12.90 -4.93
C ALA A 88 2.39 14.39 -5.30
N GLU A 89 2.16 15.29 -4.34
CA GLU A 89 2.30 16.75 -4.52
C GLU A 89 3.70 17.18 -4.99
N GLN A 90 4.73 16.38 -4.69
CA GLN A 90 6.12 16.62 -5.11
C GLN A 90 6.40 16.16 -6.55
N TYR A 91 5.44 15.47 -7.18
CA TYR A 91 5.53 14.93 -8.55
C TYR A 91 4.35 15.39 -9.43
N PRO A 92 4.16 16.71 -9.64
CA PRO A 92 3.00 17.24 -10.37
C PRO A 92 2.95 16.82 -11.85
N ASP A 93 4.04 16.30 -12.41
CA ASP A 93 4.12 15.77 -13.78
C ASP A 93 3.73 14.28 -13.89
N VAL A 94 3.32 13.63 -12.80
CA VAL A 94 2.87 12.24 -12.75
C VAL A 94 1.41 12.19 -12.32
N GLU A 95 0.55 11.59 -13.15
CA GLU A 95 -0.84 11.35 -12.78
C GLU A 95 -0.94 10.34 -11.63
N HIS A 96 -1.66 10.71 -10.58
CA HIS A 96 -1.84 9.90 -9.38
C HIS A 96 -3.30 9.49 -9.21
N TYR A 97 -3.52 8.20 -8.98
CA TYR A 97 -4.85 7.64 -8.74
C TYR A 97 -4.84 6.79 -7.48
N LYS A 98 -6.00 6.76 -6.82
CA LYS A 98 -6.32 5.84 -5.73
C LYS A 98 -7.29 4.78 -6.23
N MET A 99 -7.04 3.52 -5.89
CA MET A 99 -7.96 2.42 -6.17
C MET A 99 -8.08 1.49 -4.97
N TYR A 100 -9.28 0.94 -4.76
CA TYR A 100 -9.45 -0.15 -3.80
C TYR A 100 -9.04 -1.49 -4.42
N ILE A 101 -8.64 -2.44 -3.59
CA ILE A 101 -8.14 -3.76 -3.99
C ILE A 101 -9.24 -4.77 -4.40
N ASP A 102 -10.52 -4.47 -4.14
CA ASP A 102 -11.67 -5.34 -4.47
C ASP A 102 -12.13 -5.33 -5.93
#